data_AF-A0A1L8D421-F1
#
_entry.id   AF-A0A1L8D421-F1
#
_cell.length_a   1.000
_cell.length_b   1.000
_cell.length_c   1.000
_cell.angle_alpha   90.00
_cell.angle_beta   90.00
_cell.angle_gamma   90.00
#
_symmetry.space_group_name_H-M   'P 1'
#
loop_
_entity.id
_entity.type
_entity.pdbx_description
1 polymer ?
#
loop_
_entity_poly.entity_id
_entity_poly.type
_entity_poly.pdbx_seq_one_letter_code
_entity_poly.pdbx_strand_id
1 'polypeptide(L)'
;MGGGDIKLAAGLGAFLGFPLILETLFLAFFFGGITGIILLLTKKKARGDMVPFGPFLIGAAFITVFWGEKIIKWYLKIFFL
;
A
#
# COMPACT_ATOMS: atom_id res chain seq x y z
N MET A 1 -0.05 12.70 3.40
CA MET A 1 -1.18 11.78 3.62
C MET A 1 -2.31 12.60 4.20
N GLY A 2 -3.50 12.54 3.62
CA GLY A 2 -4.66 13.29 4.10
C GLY A 2 -5.35 12.53 5.23
N GLY A 3 -6.10 13.23 6.10
CA GLY A 3 -6.87 12.58 7.17
C GLY A 3 -7.88 11.53 6.67
N GLY A 4 -8.29 11.60 5.40
CA GLY A 4 -9.11 10.57 4.75
C GLY A 4 -8.39 9.23 4.58
N ASP A 5 -7.11 9.23 4.20
CA ASP A 5 -6.34 8.00 4.00
C ASP A 5 -6.18 7.22 5.32
N ILE A 6 -6.06 7.93 6.44
CA ILE A 6 -5.98 7.35 7.79
C ILE A 6 -7.29 6.64 8.14
N LYS A 7 -8.44 7.26 7.84
CA LYS A 7 -9.75 6.64 8.08
C LYS A 7 -9.96 5.41 7.20
N LEU A 8 -9.53 5.46 5.93
CA LEU A 8 -9.58 4.31 5.04
C LEU A 8 -8.69 3.17 5.54
N ALA A 9 -7.45 3.47 5.95
CA ALA A 9 -6.54 2.48 6.51
C ALA A 9 -7.09 1.87 7.81
N ALA A 10 -7.75 2.65 8.67
CA ALA A 10 -8.41 2.14 9.87
C ALA A 10 -9.57 1.20 9.53
N GLY A 11 -10.43 1.56 8.56
CA GLY A 11 -11.52 0.70 8.11
C GLY A 11 -11.02 -0.59 7.45
N LEU A 12 -9.99 -0.51 6.61
CA LEU A 12 -9.32 -1.67 6.03
C LEU A 12 -8.64 -2.52 7.10
N GLY A 13 -8.07 -1.90 8.14
CA GLY A 13 -7.48 -2.60 9.27
C GLY A 13 -8.52 -3.38 10.08
N ALA A 14 -9.70 -2.80 10.28
CA ALA A 14 -10.81 -3.50 10.92
C ALA A 14 -11.37 -4.64 10.06
N PHE A 15 -11.34 -4.50 8.72
CA PHE A 15 -11.85 -5.51 7.80
C PHE A 15 -10.86 -6.67 7.58
N LEU A 16 -9.59 -6.36 7.29
CA LEU A 16 -8.55 -7.34 6.97
C LEU A 16 -7.91 -7.95 8.22
N GLY A 17 -7.86 -7.18 9.31
CA GLY A 17 -7.14 -7.56 10.52
C GLY A 17 -5.62 -7.57 10.37
N PHE A 18 -4.95 -7.96 11.45
CA PHE A 18 -3.51 -8.19 11.48
C PHE A 18 -3.21 -9.66 11.14
N PRO A 19 -2.16 -9.97 10.35
CA PRO A 19 -1.11 -9.08 9.82
C PRO A 19 -1.39 -8.44 8.45
N LEU A 20 -2.52 -8.73 7.81
CA LEU A 20 -2.83 -8.34 6.43
C LEU A 20 -2.84 -6.81 6.22
N ILE A 21 -3.29 -6.03 7.20
CA ILE A 21 -3.26 -4.56 7.10
C ILE A 21 -1.85 -4.00 6.91
N LEU A 22 -0.84 -4.63 7.53
CA LEU A 22 0.55 -4.20 7.39
C LEU A 22 1.04 -4.42 5.96
N GLU A 23 0.67 -5.56 5.38
CA GLU A 23 1.00 -5.88 4.00
C GLU A 23 0.30 -4.94 3.01
N THR A 24 -0.98 -4.66 3.22
CA THR A 24 -1.72 -3.66 2.43
C THR A 24 -1.04 -2.30 2.47
N LEU A 25 -0.65 -1.83 3.67
CA LEU A 25 0.01 -0.54 3.83
C LEU A 25 1.36 -0.53 3.12
N PHE A 26 2.13 -1.61 3.26
CA PHE A 26 3.42 -1.79 2.59
C PHE A 26 3.30 -1.75 1.06
N LEU A 27 2.38 -2.52 0.49
CA LEU A 27 2.11 -2.53 -0.95
C LEU A 27 1.65 -1.15 -1.45
N ALA A 28 0.79 -0.47 -0.68
CA ALA A 28 0.31 0.87 -1.02
C ALA A 28 1.47 1.88 -1.10
N PHE A 29 2.39 1.85 -0.13
CA PHE A 29 3.59 2.68 -0.16
C PHE A 29 4.53 2.29 -1.30
N PHE A 30 4.69 1.01 -1.58
CA PHE A 30 5.56 0.53 -2.64
C PHE A 30 5.07 1.00 -4.02
N PHE A 31 3.80 0.77 -4.36
CA PHE A 31 3.22 1.21 -5.63
C PHE A 31 3.07 2.75 -5.70
N GLY A 32 2.68 3.39 -4.61
CA GLY A 32 2.61 4.86 -4.53
C GLY A 32 3.98 5.52 -4.69
N GLY A 33 5.02 4.91 -4.14
CA GLY A 33 6.41 5.35 -4.28
C GLY A 33 6.91 5.18 -5.71
N ILE A 34 6.71 4.01 -6.32
CA ILE A 34 7.10 3.75 -7.72
C ILE A 34 6.41 4.74 -8.67
N THR A 35 5.10 4.91 -8.54
CA THR A 35 4.37 5.88 -9.39
C THR A 35 4.79 7.32 -9.13
N GLY A 36 5.07 7.69 -7.88
CA GLY A 36 5.65 8.99 -7.54
C GLY A 36 7.00 9.22 -8.23
N ILE A 37 7.90 8.23 -8.19
CA ILE A 37 9.21 8.29 -8.87
C ILE A 37 9.02 8.43 -10.38
N ILE A 38 8.15 7.63 -11.00
CA ILE A 38 7.88 7.70 -12.45
C ILE A 38 7.33 9.08 -12.84
N LEU A 39 6.42 9.66 -12.04
CA LEU A 39 5.85 10.98 -12.28
C LEU A 39 6.88 12.10 -12.20
N LEU A 40 7.82 11.99 -11.25
CA LEU A 40 8.94 12.92 -11.13
C LEU A 40 9.90 12.80 -12.31
N LEU A 41 10.26 11.57 -12.72
CA LEU A 41 11.16 11.31 -13.85
C LEU A 41 10.57 11.79 -15.18
N THR A 42 9.26 11.60 -15.38
CA THR A 42 8.55 12.05 -16.59
C THR A 42 8.25 13.54 -16.59
N LYS A 43 8.66 14.29 -15.56
CA LYS A 43 8.38 15.72 -15.36
C LYS A 43 6.90 16.11 -15.44
N LYS A 44 5.99 15.13 -15.27
CA LYS A 44 4.54 15.36 -15.25
C LYS A 44 4.06 15.96 -13.94
N LYS A 45 4.84 15.83 -12.87
CA LYS A 45 4.63 16.49 -11.58
C LYS A 45 5.92 17.10 -11.07
N ALA A 46 5.80 18.25 -10.41
CA ALA A 46 6.90 18.90 -9.74
C ALA A 46 7.14 18.28 -8.35
N ARG A 47 8.35 18.47 -7.83
CA ARG A 47 8.69 18.11 -6.45
C ARG A 47 7.82 18.96 -5.51
N GLY A 48 6.92 18.31 -4.76
CA GLY A 48 5.96 18.98 -3.87
C GLY A 48 4.50 18.80 -4.27
N ASP A 49 4.22 18.33 -5.50
CA ASP A 49 2.85 18.03 -5.91
C ASP A 49 2.30 16.84 -5.12
N MET A 50 1.13 17.04 -4.51
CA MET A 50 0.46 15.97 -3.77
C MET A 50 -0.01 14.88 -4.75
N VAL A 51 0.37 13.64 -4.46
CA VAL A 51 -0.19 12.44 -5.11
C VAL A 51 -1.21 11.85 -4.13
N PRO A 52 -2.47 11.63 -4.55
CA PRO A 52 -3.47 11.04 -3.67
C PRO A 52 -3.06 9.60 -3.33
N PHE A 53 -3.02 9.26 -2.04
CA PHE A 53 -2.58 7.94 -1.57
C PHE A 53 -3.71 6.90 -1.60
N GLY A 54 -4.96 7.34 -1.37
CA GLY A 54 -6.15 6.49 -1.37
C GLY A 54 -6.26 5.47 -2.51
N PRO A 55 -6.04 5.82 -3.80
CA PRO A 55 -6.10 4.86 -4.90
C PRO A 55 -5.09 3.70 -4.75
N PHE A 56 -3.89 3.99 -4.27
CA PHE A 56 -2.87 2.97 -4.02
C PHE A 56 -3.21 2.11 -2.81
N LEU A 57 -3.81 2.72 -1.78
CA LEU A 57 -4.30 2.02 -0.59
C LEU A 57 -5.39 0.99 -0.95
N ILE A 58 -6.37 1.40 -1.76
CA ILE A 58 -7.47 0.51 -2.20
C ILE A 58 -6.94 -0.57 -3.14
N GLY A 59 -6.07 -0.22 -4.10
CA GLY A 59 -5.46 -1.20 -5.00
C GLY A 59 -4.63 -2.24 -4.24
N ALA A 60 -3.85 -1.81 -3.26
CA ALA A 60 -3.10 -2.71 -2.39
C ALA A 60 -4.04 -3.60 -1.55
N ALA A 61 -5.12 -3.04 -0.99
CA ALA A 61 -6.09 -3.82 -0.23
C ALA A 61 -6.73 -4.91 -1.08
N PHE A 62 -7.07 -4.59 -2.34
CA PHE A 62 -7.60 -5.57 -3.29
C PHE A 62 -6.61 -6.72 -3.50
N ILE A 63 -5.32 -6.43 -3.69
CA ILE A 63 -4.28 -7.46 -3.82
C ILE A 63 -4.19 -8.30 -2.53
N THR A 64 -4.18 -7.66 -1.37
CA THR A 64 -4.07 -8.35 -0.07
C THR A 64 -5.26 -9.26 0.21
N VAL A 65 -6.49 -8.89 -0.17
CA VAL A 65 -7.69 -9.74 0.03
C VAL A 65 -7.51 -11.11 -0.63
N PHE A 66 -6.93 -11.15 -1.83
CA PHE A 66 -6.81 -12.40 -2.61
C PHE A 66 -5.48 -13.12 -2.40
N TRP A 67 -4.38 -12.39 -2.19
CA TRP A 67 -3.03 -12.96 -2.14
C TRP A 67 -2.27 -12.73 -0.84
N GLY A 68 -2.81 -11.96 0.10
CA GLY A 68 -2.04 -11.49 1.24
C GLY A 68 -1.53 -12.59 2.15
N GLU A 69 -2.39 -13.56 2.47
CA GLU A 69 -1.97 -14.74 3.23
C GLU A 69 -0.81 -15.50 2.59
N LYS A 70 -0.81 -15.61 1.25
CA LYS A 70 0.25 -16.30 0.52
C LYS A 70 1.55 -15.49 0.56
N ILE A 71 1.44 -14.17 0.43
CA ILE A 71 2.58 -13.24 0.47
C ILE A 71 3.24 -13.28 1.86
N ILE A 72 2.45 -13.21 2.93
CA ILE A 72 2.96 -13.25 4.31
C ILE A 72 3.59 -14.61 4.62
N LYS A 73 2.95 -15.72 4.25
CA LYS A 73 3.53 -17.06 4.43
C LYS A 73 4.83 -17.23 3.67
N TRP A 74 4.93 -16.70 2.45
CA TRP A 74 6.17 -16.70 1.67
C TRP A 74 7.27 -15.87 2.32
N TYR A 75 6.93 -14.68 2.85
CA TYR A 75 7.88 -13.82 3.56
C TYR A 75 8.40 -14.46 4.84
N LEU A 76 7.51 -14.99 5.69
CA LEU A 76 7.88 -15.70 6.91
C LEU A 76 8.73 -16.94 6.62
N LYS A 77 8.41 -17.67 5.54
CA LYS A 77 9.22 -18.80 5.11
C LYS A 77 10.64 -18.36 4.75
N ILE A 78 10.83 -17.26 4.02
CA ILE A 78 12.18 -16.78 3.67
C ILE A 78 12.96 -16.33 4.90
N PHE A 79 12.30 -15.69 5.87
CA PHE A 79 12.98 -15.12 7.03
C PHE A 79 13.32 -16.14 8.11
N PHE A 80 12.51 -17.20 8.27
CA PHE A 80 12.71 -18.25 9.28
C PHE A 80 13.34 -19.54 8.73
N LEU A 81 13.66 -19.62 7.43
CA LEU A 81 14.56 -20.65 6.87
C LEU A 81 16.00 -20.15 6.90
#